data_AF-A0A845DEM9-F1
#
_entry.id   AF-A0A845DEM9-F1
#
_cell.length_a   1.000
_cell.length_b   1.000
_cell.length_c   1.000
_cell.angle_alpha   90.00
_cell.angle_beta   90.00
_cell.angle_gamma   90.00
#
_symmetry.space_group_name_H-M   'P 1'
#
loop_
_entity.id
_entity.type
_entity.pdbx_description
1 polymer ?
#
loop_
_entity_poly.entity_id
_entity_poly.type
_entity_poly.pdbx_seq_one_letter_code
_entity_poly.pdbx_strand_id
1 'polypeptide(L)'
;MNLQSILIVCEGKTDKAFLTYLKFLFQPRNNTRITIKQRKIGGGSPQDIVSYAQKYRGAFSCRVALFDTDKTKKEIKKAEDLAQRNEIHILKIDVCLEKFLLQILNYTTRIHPDCKQYKKQLHEHYIPTTKMQQWREYQPILPKSLLIEQRKSIPILDEAIKYIQDGCPKSTTEK
;
A
#
# COMPACT_ATOMS: atom_id res chain seq x y z
N MET A 1 -26.57 -8.08 -4.50
CA MET A 1 -25.35 -7.30 -4.16
C MET A 1 -24.22 -7.78 -5.05
N ASN A 2 -23.61 -6.92 -5.87
CA ASN A 2 -22.53 -7.33 -6.78
C ASN A 2 -21.24 -7.63 -5.99
N LEU A 3 -20.56 -8.72 -6.34
CA LEU A 3 -19.24 -9.06 -5.83
C LEU A 3 -18.24 -8.01 -6.31
N GLN A 4 -17.56 -7.33 -5.40
CA GLN A 4 -16.44 -6.47 -5.74
C GLN A 4 -15.15 -7.30 -5.71
N SER A 5 -14.32 -7.15 -6.72
CA SER A 5 -13.01 -7.81 -6.79
C SER A 5 -11.93 -6.78 -7.06
N ILE A 6 -11.04 -6.61 -6.09
CA ILE A 6 -10.04 -5.54 -6.08
C ILE A 6 -8.67 -6.17 -6.27
N LEU A 7 -7.90 -5.62 -7.20
CA LEU A 7 -6.48 -5.92 -7.36
C LEU A 7 -5.66 -4.79 -6.74
N ILE A 8 -4.81 -5.11 -5.76
CA ILE A 8 -3.79 -4.18 -5.26
C ILE A 8 -2.44 -4.70 -5.71
N VAL A 9 -1.69 -3.87 -6.44
CA VAL A 9 -0.32 -4.16 -6.88
C VAL A 9 0.65 -3.30 -6.08
N CYS A 10 1.72 -3.91 -5.59
CA CYS A 10 2.80 -3.24 -4.88
C CYS A 10 4.17 -3.60 -5.45
N GLU A 11 5.19 -2.82 -5.09
CA GLU A 11 6.56 -3.01 -5.57
C GLU A 11 7.23 -4.26 -4.97
N GLY A 12 7.29 -4.34 -3.65
CA GLY A 12 8.11 -5.33 -2.95
C GLY A 12 7.34 -6.42 -2.21
N LYS A 13 8.11 -7.38 -1.70
CA LYS A 13 7.62 -8.45 -0.81
C LYS A 13 7.15 -7.90 0.54
N THR A 14 7.83 -6.87 1.03
CA THR A 14 7.51 -6.22 2.31
C THR A 14 6.19 -5.46 2.23
N ASP A 15 5.95 -4.72 1.15
CA ASP A 15 4.66 -4.07 0.88
C ASP A 15 3.52 -5.08 0.82
N LYS A 16 3.75 -6.19 0.12
CA LYS A 16 2.78 -7.27 0.06
C LYS A 16 2.48 -7.84 1.43
N ALA A 17 3.49 -8.03 2.28
CA ALA A 17 3.32 -8.55 3.63
C ALA A 17 2.48 -7.59 4.48
N PHE A 18 2.80 -6.29 4.46
CA PHE A 18 2.04 -5.26 5.15
C PHE A 18 0.58 -5.16 4.66
N LEU A 19 0.36 -5.09 3.34
CA LEU A 19 -0.99 -5.07 2.75
C LEU A 19 -1.77 -6.35 3.09
N THR A 20 -1.10 -7.50 3.15
CA THR A 20 -1.73 -8.77 3.56
C THR A 20 -2.15 -8.73 5.03
N TYR A 21 -1.36 -8.09 5.89
CA TYR A 21 -1.72 -7.87 7.28
C TYR A 21 -2.93 -6.92 7.42
N LEU A 22 -2.95 -5.80 6.69
CA LEU A 22 -4.13 -4.92 6.66
C LEU A 22 -5.38 -5.67 6.17
N LYS A 23 -5.24 -6.46 5.10
CA LYS A 23 -6.32 -7.30 4.58
C LYS A 23 -6.84 -8.28 5.65
N PHE A 24 -5.94 -8.94 6.38
CA PHE A 24 -6.33 -9.85 7.46
C PHE A 24 -7.15 -9.15 8.55
N LEU A 25 -6.81 -7.91 8.91
CA LEU A 25 -7.51 -7.17 9.97
C LEU A 25 -8.82 -6.52 9.54
N PHE A 26 -8.84 -6.00 8.31
CA PHE A 26 -9.88 -5.06 7.88
C PHE A 26 -10.78 -5.59 6.78
N GLN A 27 -10.41 -6.66 6.07
CA GLN A 27 -11.31 -7.20 5.04
C GLN A 27 -12.61 -7.67 5.72
N PRO A 28 -13.76 -7.09 5.36
CA PRO A 28 -15.05 -7.53 5.88
C PRO A 28 -15.36 -8.94 5.39
N ARG A 29 -16.27 -9.64 6.09
CA ARG A 29 -16.82 -10.93 5.65
C ARG A 29 -17.84 -10.78 4.50
N ASN A 30 -17.89 -9.63 3.84
CA ASN A 30 -18.87 -9.30 2.80
C ASN A 30 -18.39 -9.75 1.40
N ASN A 31 -19.09 -9.28 0.36
CA ASN A 31 -18.85 -9.60 -1.04
C ASN A 31 -17.61 -8.91 -1.67
N THR A 32 -16.60 -8.50 -0.90
CA THR A 32 -15.35 -7.90 -1.42
C THR A 32 -14.21 -8.91 -1.40
N ARG A 33 -13.68 -9.24 -2.59
CA ARG A 33 -12.53 -10.13 -2.79
C ARG A 33 -11.27 -9.34 -3.13
N ILE A 34 -10.31 -9.31 -2.22
CA ILE A 34 -9.05 -8.57 -2.42
C ILE A 34 -7.95 -9.52 -2.89
N THR A 35 -7.29 -9.17 -3.98
CA THR A 35 -6.11 -9.84 -4.52
C THR A 35 -4.91 -8.91 -4.41
N ILE A 36 -3.88 -9.32 -3.67
CA ILE A 36 -2.64 -8.54 -3.51
C ILE A 36 -1.53 -9.20 -4.33
N LYS A 37 -0.85 -8.43 -5.16
CA LYS A 37 0.25 -8.90 -6.01
C LYS A 37 1.45 -7.99 -5.86
N GLN A 38 2.61 -8.60 -5.67
CA GLN A 38 3.88 -7.91 -5.84
C GLN A 38 4.32 -8.04 -7.30
N ARG A 39 5.02 -7.05 -7.82
CA ARG A 39 5.72 -7.18 -9.11
C ARG A 39 6.78 -8.29 -9.00
N LYS A 40 6.94 -9.10 -10.06
CA LYS A 40 7.86 -10.25 -10.05
C LYS A 40 9.34 -9.87 -10.05
N ILE A 41 9.69 -8.73 -10.62
CA ILE A 41 11.06 -8.20 -10.67
C ILE A 41 11.16 -7.14 -9.58
N GLY A 42 12.04 -7.38 -8.59
CA GLY A 42 12.30 -6.43 -7.52
C GLY A 42 13.01 -5.19 -8.05
N GLY A 43 12.56 -4.01 -7.64
CA GLY A 43 13.00 -2.73 -8.18
C GLY A 43 12.26 -2.33 -9.47
N GLY A 44 11.98 -1.04 -9.58
CA GLY A 44 11.56 -0.41 -10.83
C GLY A 44 10.92 0.96 -10.62
N SER A 45 10.28 1.47 -11.66
CA SER A 45 9.64 2.77 -11.60
C SER A 45 8.18 2.64 -11.12
N PRO A 46 7.61 3.69 -10.49
CA PRO A 46 6.18 3.81 -10.23
C PRO A 46 5.31 3.48 -11.46
N GLN A 47 5.76 3.86 -12.66
CA GLN A 47 5.07 3.56 -13.92
C GLN A 47 5.00 2.05 -14.20
N ASP A 48 6.01 1.28 -13.81
CA ASP A 48 6.00 -0.17 -13.97
C ASP A 48 4.95 -0.84 -13.10
N ILE A 49 4.74 -0.33 -11.89
CA ILE A 49 3.71 -0.84 -10.96
C ILE A 49 2.33 -0.63 -11.56
N VAL A 50 2.05 0.57 -12.06
CA VAL A 50 0.80 0.90 -12.76
C VAL A 50 0.63 0.05 -14.02
N SER A 51 1.69 -0.10 -14.83
CA SER A 51 1.67 -0.95 -16.02
C SER A 51 1.39 -2.42 -15.70
N TYR A 52 1.95 -2.91 -14.59
CA TYR A 52 1.69 -4.27 -14.13
C TYR A 52 0.25 -4.43 -13.65
N ALA A 53 -0.27 -3.46 -12.89
CA ALA A 53 -1.67 -3.43 -12.48
C ALA A 53 -2.61 -3.44 -13.68
N GLN A 54 -2.33 -2.65 -14.72
CA GLN A 54 -3.10 -2.65 -15.97
C GLN A 54 -3.09 -4.03 -16.66
N LYS A 55 -1.91 -4.62 -16.84
CA LYS A 55 -1.72 -5.87 -17.62
C LYS A 55 -2.11 -7.14 -16.86
N TYR A 56 -2.31 -7.06 -15.54
CA TYR A 56 -2.63 -8.22 -14.73
C TYR A 56 -3.99 -8.81 -15.12
N ARG A 57 -4.01 -10.07 -15.56
CA ARG A 57 -5.21 -10.76 -16.04
C ARG A 57 -6.24 -10.96 -14.93
N GLY A 58 -7.52 -10.84 -15.29
CA GLY A 58 -8.68 -11.02 -14.42
C GLY A 58 -9.63 -9.84 -14.51
N ALA A 59 -10.94 -10.11 -14.42
CA ALA A 59 -11.96 -9.09 -14.32
C ALA A 59 -11.98 -8.56 -12.88
N PHE A 60 -11.26 -7.47 -12.63
CA PHE A 60 -11.31 -6.76 -11.37
C PHE A 60 -12.19 -5.53 -11.51
N SER A 61 -13.13 -5.34 -10.59
CA SER A 61 -13.95 -4.13 -10.54
C SER A 61 -13.14 -2.90 -10.16
N CYS A 62 -11.94 -3.09 -9.60
CA CYS A 62 -11.02 -2.01 -9.30
C CYS A 62 -9.56 -2.48 -9.25
N ARG A 63 -8.66 -1.58 -9.63
CA ARG A 63 -7.22 -1.76 -9.59
C ARG A 63 -6.58 -0.62 -8.81
N VAL A 64 -5.68 -0.96 -7.90
CA VAL A 64 -4.92 -0.03 -7.07
C VAL A 64 -3.44 -0.33 -7.25
N ALA A 65 -2.62 0.70 -7.45
CA ALA A 65 -1.17 0.63 -7.49
C ALA A 65 -0.58 1.34 -6.27
N LEU A 66 0.26 0.65 -5.51
CA LEU A 66 0.98 1.19 -4.37
C LEU A 66 2.46 1.29 -4.70
N PHE A 67 3.04 2.48 -4.55
CA PHE A 67 4.47 2.73 -4.74
C PHE A 67 4.97 3.88 -3.89
N ASP A 68 6.29 3.92 -3.69
CA ASP A 68 7.00 4.94 -2.94
C ASP A 68 7.25 6.21 -3.79
N THR A 69 7.41 7.36 -3.13
CA THR A 69 7.73 8.64 -3.78
C THR A 69 9.22 8.95 -3.88
N ASP A 70 10.09 7.95 -3.73
CA ASP A 70 11.56 8.09 -3.76
C ASP A 70 12.16 8.44 -5.15
N LYS A 71 11.32 8.43 -6.19
CA LYS A 71 11.70 8.74 -7.58
C LYS A 71 11.54 10.21 -7.93
N THR A 72 12.04 10.59 -9.10
CA THR A 72 11.91 11.96 -9.59
C THR A 72 10.44 12.35 -9.79
N LYS A 73 10.12 13.65 -9.66
CA LYS A 73 8.76 14.17 -9.95
C LYS A 73 8.26 13.76 -11.34
N LYS A 74 9.16 13.66 -12.32
CA LYS A 74 8.85 13.22 -13.68
C LYS A 74 8.41 11.76 -13.75
N GLU A 75 9.06 10.87 -13.00
CA GLU A 75 8.68 9.45 -12.94
C GLU A 75 7.34 9.25 -12.22
N ILE A 76 7.12 9.98 -11.11
CA ILE A 76 5.85 9.96 -10.39
C ILE A 76 4.73 10.45 -11.30
N LYS A 77 4.93 11.58 -12.00
CA LYS A 77 3.93 12.14 -12.90
C LYS A 77 3.57 11.20 -14.05
N LYS A 78 4.56 10.52 -14.65
CA LYS A 78 4.30 9.49 -15.68
C LYS A 78 3.42 8.34 -15.17
N ALA A 79 3.62 7.92 -13.92
CA ALA A 79 2.81 6.88 -13.30
C ALA A 79 1.37 7.37 -13.06
N GLU A 80 1.21 8.60 -12.55
CA GLU A 80 -0.09 9.25 -12.37
C GLU A 80 -0.86 9.38 -13.69
N ASP A 81 -0.22 9.88 -14.74
CA ASP A 81 -0.86 10.05 -16.05
C ASP A 81 -1.23 8.69 -16.67
N LEU A 82 -0.43 7.64 -16.45
CA LEU A 82 -0.77 6.29 -16.88
C LEU A 82 -1.95 5.72 -16.08
N ALA A 83 -1.96 5.94 -14.76
CA ALA A 83 -3.00 5.42 -13.89
C ALA A 83 -4.35 6.07 -14.18
N GLN A 84 -4.37 7.40 -14.35
CA GLN A 84 -5.56 8.15 -14.74
C GLN A 84 -6.15 7.63 -16.05
N ARG A 85 -5.32 7.43 -17.08
CA ARG A 85 -5.77 6.91 -18.40
C ARG A 85 -6.33 5.48 -18.35
N ASN A 86 -6.06 4.73 -17.29
CA ASN A 86 -6.48 3.33 -17.15
C ASN A 86 -7.40 3.11 -15.93
N GLU A 87 -7.91 4.19 -15.32
CA GLU A 87 -8.78 4.14 -14.14
C GLU A 87 -8.17 3.31 -12.98
N ILE A 88 -6.85 3.44 -12.79
CA ILE A 88 -6.11 2.79 -11.71
C ILE A 88 -5.95 3.79 -10.58
N HIS A 89 -6.35 3.40 -9.37
CA HIS A 89 -6.15 4.20 -8.17
C HIS A 89 -4.69 4.11 -7.71
N ILE A 90 -4.17 5.17 -7.10
CA ILE A 90 -2.78 5.21 -6.62
C ILE A 90 -2.77 5.42 -5.11
N LEU A 91 -2.00 4.57 -4.42
CA LEU A 91 -1.56 4.78 -3.04
C LEU A 91 -0.06 5.18 -3.06
N LYS A 92 0.24 6.43 -2.72
CA LYS A 92 1.63 6.93 -2.65
C LYS A 92 2.15 6.90 -1.22
N ILE A 93 3.19 6.12 -0.97
CA ILE A 93 3.89 6.13 0.30
C ILE A 93 5.03 7.15 0.23
N ASP A 94 5.11 8.03 1.23
CA ASP A 94 6.17 9.02 1.29
C ASP A 94 7.52 8.38 1.64
N VAL A 95 8.52 8.60 0.78
CA VAL A 95 9.88 8.06 0.86
C VAL A 95 9.96 6.54 0.76
N CYS A 96 9.46 5.79 1.74
CA CYS A 96 9.38 4.33 1.71
C CYS A 96 8.43 3.76 2.75
N LEU A 97 8.10 2.48 2.58
CA LEU A 97 7.31 1.73 3.55
C LEU A 97 7.89 1.77 4.97
N GLU A 98 9.21 1.68 5.16
CA GLU A 98 9.80 1.71 6.51
C GLU A 98 9.55 3.04 7.24
N LYS A 99 9.67 4.18 6.54
CA LYS A 99 9.31 5.48 7.11
C LYS A 99 7.83 5.51 7.49
N PHE A 100 6.98 5.02 6.61
CA PHE A 100 5.54 4.96 6.84
C PHE A 100 5.18 4.11 8.06
N LEU A 101 5.81 2.95 8.25
CA LEU A 101 5.60 2.10 9.42
C LEU A 101 6.04 2.80 10.70
N LEU A 102 7.19 3.49 10.70
CA LEU A 102 7.65 4.28 11.85
C LEU A 102 6.68 5.41 12.20
N GLN A 103 6.09 6.07 11.19
CA GLN A 103 5.05 7.08 11.40
C GLN A 103 3.81 6.49 12.09
N ILE A 104 3.33 5.32 11.65
CA ILE A 104 2.20 4.62 12.30
C ILE A 104 2.55 4.26 13.76
N LEU A 105 3.80 3.89 14.01
CA LEU A 105 4.28 3.53 15.35
C LEU A 105 4.52 4.77 16.25
N ASN A 106 4.20 5.99 15.79
CA ASN A 106 4.53 7.26 16.45
C ASN A 106 6.02 7.39 16.80
N TYR A 107 6.89 6.69 16.07
CA TYR A 107 8.30 6.75 16.34
C TYR A 107 8.87 8.05 15.77
N THR A 108 9.40 8.89 16.65
CA THR A 108 9.98 10.18 16.26
C THR A 108 11.36 9.95 15.66
N THR A 109 11.46 9.94 14.33
CA THR A 109 12.74 9.95 13.63
C THR A 109 13.08 11.37 13.21
N ARG A 110 14.39 11.67 13.09
CA ARG A 110 14.78 12.76 12.20
C ARG A 110 14.38 12.37 10.78
N ILE A 111 13.80 13.30 10.03
CA ILE A 111 13.48 13.08 8.63
C ILE A 111 14.81 12.90 7.89
N HIS A 112 14.97 11.74 7.26
CA HIS A 112 16.09 11.42 6.40
C HIS A 112 15.60 11.19 4.96
N PRO A 113 16.37 11.57 3.93
CA PRO A 113 16.01 11.27 2.54
C PRO A 113 16.28 9.81 2.13
N ASP A 114 17.00 9.04 2.95
CA ASP A 114 17.44 7.67 2.63
C ASP A 114 16.64 6.61 3.39
N CYS A 115 15.98 5.73 2.62
CA CYS A 115 15.22 4.57 3.09
C CYS A 115 16.04 3.63 3.99
N LYS A 116 17.36 3.55 3.78
CA LYS A 116 18.24 2.69 4.59
C LYS A 116 18.24 3.06 6.07
N GLN A 117 18.12 4.35 6.40
CA GLN A 117 18.12 4.81 7.79
C GLN A 117 16.82 4.43 8.50
N TYR A 118 15.67 4.60 7.85
CA TYR A 118 14.38 4.15 8.40
C TYR A 118 14.34 2.64 8.56
N LYS A 119 14.91 1.89 7.61
CA LYS A 119 15.01 0.45 7.70
C LYS A 119 15.85 0.00 8.89
N LYS A 120 16.97 0.67 9.16
CA LYS A 120 17.80 0.42 10.34
C LYS A 120 17.01 0.69 11.63
N GLN A 121 16.34 1.83 11.74
CA GLN A 121 15.54 2.18 12.93
C GLN A 121 14.39 1.21 13.17
N LEU A 122 13.67 0.81 12.13
CA LEU A 122 12.59 -0.15 12.25
C LEU A 122 13.10 -1.53 12.67
N HIS A 123 14.27 -1.95 12.15
CA HIS A 123 14.95 -3.17 12.57
C HIS A 123 15.31 -3.14 14.05
N GLU A 124 15.96 -2.07 14.49
CA GLU A 124 16.50 -1.93 15.84
C GLU A 124 15.40 -1.91 16.92
N HIS A 125 14.23 -1.35 16.60
CA HIS A 125 13.20 -1.08 17.60
C HIS A 125 11.95 -1.95 17.51
N TYR A 126 11.61 -2.52 16.34
CA TYR A 126 10.29 -3.11 16.13
C TYR A 126 10.30 -4.48 15.46
N ILE A 127 10.92 -4.60 14.29
CA ILE A 127 10.85 -5.82 13.48
C ILE A 127 12.15 -6.06 12.71
N PRO A 128 12.84 -7.18 12.93
CA PRO A 128 14.03 -7.52 12.17
C PRO A 128 13.76 -7.55 10.66
N THR A 129 14.71 -7.07 9.87
CA THR A 129 14.63 -7.04 8.39
C THR A 129 14.27 -8.39 7.78
N THR A 130 14.75 -9.49 8.37
CA THR A 130 14.50 -10.87 7.94
C THR A 130 13.03 -11.30 8.10
N LYS A 131 12.28 -10.61 8.96
CA LYS A 131 10.89 -10.88 9.33
C LYS A 131 9.89 -9.97 8.61
N MET A 132 10.33 -8.84 8.06
CA MET A 132 9.47 -7.86 7.39
C MET A 132 8.64 -8.41 6.21
N GLN A 133 9.07 -9.52 5.59
CA GLN A 133 8.31 -10.15 4.50
C GLN A 133 7.22 -11.13 5.00
N GLN A 134 7.08 -11.27 6.31
CA GLN A 134 6.14 -12.20 6.95
C GLN A 134 5.01 -11.40 7.58
N TRP A 135 3.81 -11.46 6.98
CA TRP A 135 2.69 -10.61 7.39
C TRP A 135 2.30 -10.76 8.87
N ARG A 136 2.50 -11.95 9.46
CA ARG A 136 2.17 -12.23 10.87
C ARG A 136 3.04 -11.47 11.85
N GLU A 137 4.27 -11.11 11.46
CA GLU A 137 5.22 -10.39 12.31
C GLU A 137 4.80 -8.94 12.54
N TYR A 138 3.86 -8.42 11.75
CA TYR A 138 3.25 -7.10 12.00
C TYR A 138 2.22 -7.12 13.12
N GLN A 139 1.66 -8.28 13.48
CA GLN A 139 0.61 -8.40 14.49
C GLN A 139 1.00 -7.86 15.89
N PRO A 140 2.19 -8.19 16.45
CA PRO A 140 2.58 -7.67 17.76
C PRO A 140 2.90 -6.17 17.76
N ILE A 141 3.34 -5.61 16.63
CA ILE A 141 3.81 -4.21 16.55
C ILE A 141 2.74 -3.24 16.04
N LEU A 142 1.77 -3.70 15.25
CA LEU A 142 0.71 -2.88 14.66
C LEU A 142 -0.68 -3.40 15.04
N PRO A 143 -1.06 -3.43 16.33
CA PRO A 143 -2.37 -3.90 16.74
C PRO A 143 -3.48 -3.11 16.04
N LYS A 144 -4.63 -3.75 15.78
CA LYS A 144 -5.74 -3.13 15.04
C LYS A 144 -6.21 -1.80 15.64
N SER A 145 -6.21 -1.68 16.97
CA SER A 145 -6.54 -0.45 17.68
C SER A 145 -5.60 0.70 17.33
N LEU A 146 -4.28 0.45 17.24
CA LEU A 146 -3.30 1.43 16.81
C LEU A 146 -3.60 1.89 15.37
N LEU A 147 -3.85 0.95 14.45
CA LEU A 147 -4.16 1.29 13.05
C LEU A 147 -5.47 2.10 12.90
N ILE A 148 -6.48 1.82 13.73
CA ILE A 148 -7.74 2.58 13.80
C ILE A 148 -7.50 4.00 14.33
N GLU A 149 -6.60 4.17 15.29
CA GLU A 149 -6.25 5.50 15.78
C GLU A 149 -5.46 6.28 14.73
N GLN A 150 -4.41 5.66 14.18
CA GLN A 150 -3.47 6.30 13.27
C GLN A 150 -4.09 6.70 11.94
N ARG A 151 -5.07 5.96 11.42
CA ARG A 151 -5.74 6.35 10.17
C ARG A 151 -6.47 7.69 10.28
N LYS A 152 -6.76 8.19 11.49
CA LYS A 152 -7.38 9.52 11.67
C LYS A 152 -6.43 10.66 11.28
N SER A 153 -5.12 10.45 11.41
CA SER A 153 -4.08 11.47 11.17
C SER A 153 -3.16 11.13 9.98
N ILE A 154 -3.23 9.91 9.46
CA ILE A 154 -2.41 9.43 8.34
C ILE A 154 -3.31 9.12 7.13
N PRO A 155 -3.52 10.08 6.20
CA PRO A 155 -4.49 9.94 5.12
C PRO A 155 -4.27 8.72 4.22
N ILE A 156 -3.01 8.41 3.89
CA ILE A 156 -2.69 7.25 3.05
C ILE A 156 -2.99 5.92 3.76
N LEU A 157 -2.88 5.86 5.09
CA LEU A 157 -3.30 4.68 5.87
C LEU A 157 -4.82 4.53 5.81
N ASP A 158 -5.55 5.64 5.99
CA ASP A 158 -7.00 5.65 5.87
C ASP A 158 -7.47 5.17 4.51
N GLU A 159 -6.85 5.67 3.44
CA GLU A 159 -7.17 5.28 2.06
C GLU A 159 -6.90 3.80 1.81
N ALA A 160 -5.73 3.29 2.22
CA ALA A 160 -5.39 1.88 2.10
C ALA A 160 -6.39 0.99 2.84
N ILE A 161 -6.81 1.39 4.05
CA ILE A 161 -7.81 0.65 4.82
C ILE A 161 -9.20 0.74 4.16
N LYS A 162 -9.61 1.89 3.63
CA LYS A 162 -10.89 2.06 2.91
C LYS A 162 -10.98 1.16 1.68
N TYR A 163 -9.93 1.07 0.86
CA TYR A 163 -9.91 0.12 -0.26
C TYR A 163 -10.08 -1.34 0.18
N ILE A 164 -9.61 -1.68 1.39
CA ILE A 164 -9.75 -3.02 1.96
C ILE A 164 -11.14 -3.24 2.58
N GLN A 165 -11.72 -2.21 3.21
CA GLN A 165 -13.00 -2.31 3.91
C GLN A 165 -14.20 -2.14 2.99
N ASP A 166 -14.20 -1.05 2.24
CA ASP A 166 -15.38 -0.54 1.53
C ASP A 166 -15.27 -0.78 0.02
N GLY A 167 -14.05 -1.09 -0.41
CA GLY A 167 -13.67 -1.23 -1.80
C GLY A 167 -13.37 0.10 -2.47
N CYS A 168 -13.47 0.16 -3.79
CA CYS A 168 -13.13 1.39 -4.48
C CYS A 168 -14.26 2.41 -4.42
N PRO A 169 -13.93 3.72 -4.31
CA PRO A 169 -14.91 4.77 -4.41
C PRO A 169 -15.73 4.55 -5.68
N LYS A 170 -17.06 4.57 -5.57
CA LYS A 170 -17.90 4.62 -6.76
C LYS A 170 -17.55 5.90 -7.48
N SER A 171 -17.26 5.83 -8.78
CA SER A 171 -17.19 7.03 -9.60
C SER A 171 -18.53 7.73 -9.45
N THR A 172 -18.54 8.92 -8.86
CA THR A 172 -19.69 9.81 -8.84
C THR A 172 -19.91 10.25 -10.28
N THR A 173 -20.62 9.44 -11.05
CA THR A 173 -21.28 9.88 -12.28
C THR A 173 -22.60 10.50 -11.84
N GLU A 174 -22.51 11.67 -11.21
CA GLU A 174 -23.61 12.60 -11.25
C GLU A 174 -23.53 13.33 -12.59
N LYS A 175 -24.66 13.27 -13.29
CA LYS A 175 -24.89 13.71 -14.66
C LYS A 175 -24.75 15.22 -14.81
#